data_AF-A0A835HX21-F1
#
_entry.id   AF-A0A835HX21-F1
#
_cell.length_a   1.000
_cell.length_b   1.000
_cell.length_c   1.000
_cell.angle_alpha   90.00
_cell.angle_beta   90.00
_cell.angle_gamma   90.00
#
_symmetry.space_group_name_H-M   'P 1'
#
loop_
_entity.id
_entity.type
_entity.pdbx_description
1 polymer ?
#
loop_
_entity_poly.entity_id
_entity_poly.type
_entity_poly.pdbx_seq_one_letter_code
_entity_poly.pdbx_strand_id
1 'polypeptide(L)'
;MVFESLGVEKYYDDHIESGDYWSRVQKYYVPDQPNETKVGVKAQTAMNLMTILSQNQVQGLEVKTKDGHWIQLNSLQTLSL
;
A
#
# COMPACT_ATOMS: atom_id res chain seq x y z
N MET A 1 13.34 -2.44 13.63
CA MET A 1 12.83 -1.35 12.74
C MET A 1 13.56 -1.37 11.40
N VAL A 2 13.00 -0.76 10.33
CA VAL A 2 13.62 -0.77 8.98
C VAL A 2 15.05 -0.21 8.98
N PHE A 3 15.30 0.88 9.73
CA PHE A 3 16.64 1.49 9.82
C PHE A 3 17.67 0.55 10.47
N GLU A 4 17.29 -0.14 11.55
CA GLU A 4 18.14 -1.14 12.21
C GLU A 4 18.45 -2.32 11.28
N SER A 5 17.47 -2.82 10.53
CA SER A 5 17.70 -3.93 9.59
C SER A 5 18.64 -3.58 8.44
N LEU A 6 18.80 -2.28 8.18
CA LEU A 6 19.70 -1.74 7.16
C LEU A 6 21.06 -1.31 7.75
N GLY A 7 21.26 -1.40 9.07
CA GLY A 7 22.50 -0.98 9.75
C GLY A 7 22.77 0.52 9.73
N VAL A 8 21.70 1.32 9.65
CA VAL A 8 21.73 2.78 9.50
C VAL A 8 20.92 3.48 10.59
N GLU A 9 20.78 2.85 11.75
CA GLU A 9 19.98 3.32 12.90
C GLU A 9 20.35 4.73 13.36
N LYS A 10 21.61 5.14 13.20
CA LYS A 10 22.08 6.50 13.55
C LYS A 10 21.38 7.64 12.81
N TYR A 11 20.68 7.36 11.70
CA TYR A 11 19.93 8.36 10.93
C TYR A 11 18.42 8.36 11.24
N TYR A 12 17.97 7.57 12.21
CA TYR A 12 16.55 7.44 12.51
C TYR A 12 15.93 8.76 12.98
N ASP A 13 16.53 9.41 13.97
CA ASP A 13 16.01 10.66 14.54
C ASP A 13 16.00 11.78 13.47
N ASP A 14 17.11 11.94 12.74
CA ASP A 14 17.21 12.90 11.62
C ASP A 14 16.10 12.68 10.58
N HIS A 15 15.80 11.43 10.23
CA HIS A 15 14.74 11.12 9.27
C HIS A 15 13.36 11.44 9.83
N ILE A 16 13.12 11.18 11.12
CA ILE A 16 11.83 11.49 11.75
C ILE A 16 11.60 13.00 11.78
N GLU A 17 12.63 13.79 12.10
CA GLU A 17 12.56 15.25 12.19
C GLU A 17 12.44 15.94 10.82
N SER A 18 13.09 15.41 9.79
CA SER A 18 13.12 16.02 8.44
C SER A 18 12.12 15.42 7.45
N GLY A 19 11.47 14.30 7.80
CA GLY A 19 10.62 13.55 6.90
C GLY A 19 9.30 14.24 6.57
N ASP A 20 8.92 14.19 5.29
CA ASP A 20 7.58 14.57 4.85
C ASP A 20 6.63 13.37 4.89
N TYR A 21 5.52 13.54 5.59
CA TYR A 21 4.47 12.51 5.74
C TYR A 21 3.20 12.98 5.05
N TRP A 22 2.68 12.18 4.13
CA TRP A 22 1.41 12.46 3.48
C TRP A 22 0.52 11.22 3.53
N SER A 23 -0.78 11.47 3.70
CA SER A 23 -1.82 10.45 3.64
C SER A 23 -2.76 10.75 2.49
N ARG A 24 -3.34 9.69 1.92
CA ARG A 24 -4.32 9.80 0.85
C ARG A 24 -5.47 8.85 1.08
N VAL A 25 -6.68 9.38 0.99
CA VAL A 25 -7.91 8.58 0.92
C VAL A 25 -8.37 8.53 -0.53
N GLN A 26 -8.67 7.34 -1.03
CA GLN A 26 -9.08 7.13 -2.42
C GLN A 26 -10.39 6.35 -2.47
N LYS A 27 -11.27 6.74 -3.39
CA LYS A 27 -12.50 6.01 -3.72
C LYS A 27 -12.43 5.64 -5.19
N TYR A 28 -12.75 4.39 -5.49
CA TYR A 28 -12.78 3.86 -6.86
C TYR A 28 -14.21 3.62 -7.31
N TYR A 29 -14.45 3.73 -8.62
CA TYR A 29 -15.72 3.38 -9.23
C TYR A 29 -15.82 1.86 -9.42
N VAL A 30 -17.04 1.35 -9.35
CA VAL A 30 -17.35 -0.05 -9.64
C VAL A 30 -17.34 -0.23 -11.17
N PRO A 31 -16.88 -1.38 -11.69
CA PRO A 31 -17.01 -1.72 -13.11
C PRO A 31 -18.47 -1.71 -13.60
N ASP A 32 -18.69 -1.47 -14.90
CA ASP A 32 -20.06 -1.36 -15.43
C ASP A 32 -20.70 -2.74 -15.63
N GLN A 33 -19.87 -3.78 -15.80
CA GLN A 33 -20.30 -5.16 -15.95
C GLN A 33 -19.77 -6.05 -14.82
N PRO A 34 -20.53 -7.08 -14.38
CA PRO A 34 -20.16 -7.93 -13.25
C PRO A 34 -18.80 -8.66 -13.35
N ASN A 35 -18.31 -8.88 -14.57
CA ASN A 35 -17.06 -9.61 -14.85
C ASN A 35 -15.98 -8.72 -15.47
N GLU A 36 -16.18 -7.40 -15.45
CA GLU A 36 -15.21 -6.46 -15.98
C GLU A 36 -14.19 -6.09 -14.90
N THR A 37 -12.91 -6.17 -15.22
CA THR A 37 -11.84 -5.59 -14.38
C THR A 37 -11.49 -4.21 -14.92
N LYS A 38 -11.74 -3.16 -14.12
CA LYS A 38 -11.30 -1.79 -14.42
C LYS A 38 -10.11 -1.41 -13.57
N VAL A 39 -9.07 -0.88 -14.20
CA VAL A 39 -7.89 -0.34 -13.52
C VAL A 39 -8.24 1.04 -12.94
N GLY A 40 -8.39 1.12 -11.61
CA GLY A 40 -8.65 2.38 -10.91
C GLY A 40 -7.42 3.29 -10.81
N VAL A 41 -6.24 2.70 -10.57
CA VAL A 41 -4.93 3.39 -10.53
C VAL A 41 -3.93 2.55 -11.29
N LYS A 42 -3.11 3.18 -12.13
CA LYS A 42 -2.03 2.47 -12.82
C LYS A 42 -1.01 1.96 -11.80
N ALA A 43 -0.41 0.82 -12.10
CA ALA A 43 0.71 0.29 -11.33
C ALA A 43 1.77 1.38 -11.14
N GLN A 44 2.11 1.69 -9.90
CA GLN A 44 3.08 2.72 -9.55
C GLN A 44 3.87 2.32 -8.30
N THR A 45 5.12 2.74 -8.24
CA THR A 45 5.95 2.64 -7.05
C THR A 45 5.81 3.92 -6.22
N ALA A 46 5.78 3.79 -4.90
CA ALA A 46 5.88 4.96 -4.03
C ALA A 46 7.30 5.53 -4.09
N MET A 47 7.43 6.85 -4.08
CA MET A 47 8.73 7.52 -3.93
C MET A 47 9.22 7.54 -2.47
N ASN A 48 8.36 7.13 -1.53
CA ASN A 48 8.60 7.17 -0.10
C ASN A 48 9.42 5.95 0.38
N LEU A 49 10.13 6.10 1.50
CA LEU A 49 10.84 4.99 2.17
C LEU A 49 9.89 3.87 2.62
N MET A 50 8.73 4.24 3.16
CA MET A 50 7.71 3.33 3.65
C MET A 50 6.33 3.83 3.22
N THR A 51 5.41 2.89 2.93
CA THR A 51 4.01 3.19 2.68
C THR A 51 3.16 2.17 3.43
N ILE A 52 2.17 2.67 4.19
CA ILE A 52 1.16 1.83 4.83
C ILE A 52 -0.11 1.93 3.98
N LEU A 53 -0.61 0.78 3.53
CA LEU A 53 -1.82 0.69 2.72
C LEU A 53 -2.91 -0.03 3.52
N SER A 54 -4.13 0.50 3.47
CA SER A 54 -5.32 -0.12 4.04
C SER A 54 -6.44 -0.08 3.01
N GLN A 55 -7.15 -1.19 2.87
CA GLN A 55 -8.34 -1.32 2.02
C GLN A 55 -9.53 -1.71 2.90
N ASN A 56 -10.73 -1.38 2.43
CA ASN A 56 -11.97 -1.81 3.08
C ASN A 56 -12.30 -3.27 2.69
N GLN A 57 -13.54 -3.71 2.94
CA GLN A 57 -14.02 -5.05 2.61
C GLN A 57 -14.15 -5.34 1.10
N VAL A 58 -13.98 -4.33 0.24
CA VAL A 58 -14.04 -4.48 -1.21
C VAL A 58 -12.63 -4.77 -1.72
N GLN A 59 -12.47 -5.91 -2.37
CA GLN A 59 -11.20 -6.34 -2.94
C GLN A 59 -10.86 -5.49 -4.19
N GLY A 60 -9.57 -5.19 -4.36
CA GLY A 60 -9.08 -4.45 -5.52
C GLY A 60 -7.63 -3.95 -5.41
N LEU A 61 -7.01 -4.06 -4.23
CA LEU A 61 -5.58 -3.77 -4.07
C LEU A 61 -4.74 -4.99 -4.49
N GLU A 62 -3.85 -4.75 -5.44
CA GLU A 62 -2.83 -5.71 -5.86
C GLU A 62 -1.43 -5.10 -5.67
N VAL A 63 -0.48 -5.92 -5.25
CA VAL A 63 0.93 -5.53 -5.09
C VAL A 63 1.78 -6.36 -6.03
N LYS A 64 2.61 -5.70 -6.85
CA LYS A 64 3.56 -6.37 -7.72
C LYS A 64 4.86 -6.64 -6.97
N THR A 65 5.30 -7.88 -6.95
CA THR A 65 6.59 -8.28 -6.39
C THR A 65 7.75 -7.90 -7.32
N LYS A 66 8.99 -7.95 -6.81
CA LYS A 66 10.19 -7.60 -7.60
C LYS A 66 10.42 -8.53 -8.80
N ASP A 67 10.00 -9.79 -8.70
CA ASP A 67 10.01 -10.80 -9.77
C ASP A 67 8.81 -10.70 -10.71
N GLY A 68 7.91 -9.75 -10.47
CA GLY A 68 6.87 -9.35 -11.41
C GLY A 68 5.52 -10.03 -11.24
N HIS A 69 5.36 -10.86 -10.21
CA HIS A 69 4.09 -11.49 -9.86
C HIS A 69 3.17 -10.51 -9.14
N TRP A 70 1.87 -10.63 -9.39
CA TRP A 70 0.85 -9.84 -8.69
C TRP A 70 0.30 -10.64 -7.51
N ILE A 71 0.26 -9.99 -6.35
CA ILE A 71 -0.34 -10.52 -5.13
C ILE A 71 -1.62 -9.72 -4.86
N GLN A 72 -2.75 -10.40 -4.91
CA GLN A 72 -4.02 -9.84 -4.45
C GLN A 72 -4.06 -9.89 -2.93
N LEU A 73 -4.33 -8.74 -2.30
CA LEU A 73 -4.48 -8.67 -0.85
C LEU A 73 -5.94 -8.94 -0.49
N ASN A 74 -6.16 -9.90 0.39
CA ASN A 74 -7.49 -10.18 0.94
C ASN A 74 -7.82 -9.12 2.00
N SER A 75 -9.06 -8.63 2.03
CA SER A 75 -9.51 -7.80 3.15
C SER A 75 -9.49 -8.64 4.41
N LEU A 76 -8.88 -8.15 5.48
CA LEU A 76 -9.04 -8.75 6.80
C LEU A 76 -10.52 -8.67 7.18
N GLN A 77 -11.17 -9.81 7.35
CA GLN A 77 -12.52 -9.84 7.92
C GLN A 77 -12.40 -9.44 9.39
N THR A 78 -13.10 -8.39 9.79
CA THR A 78 -13.29 -8.11 11.21
C THR A 78 -14.06 -9.28 11.81
N LEU A 79 -13.41 -10.08 12.65
CA LEU A 79 -14.11 -11.02 13.52
C LEU A 79 -14.95 -10.18 14.48
N SER A 80 -16.27 -10.22 14.34
CA SER A 80 -17.18 -9.70 15.35
C SER A 80 -17.01 -10.56 16.60
N LEU A 81 -16.55 -9.95 17.70
CA LEU A 81 -16.60 -10.51 19.05
C LEU A 81 -18.06 -10.68 19.50
#